data_AF-A0AAV1I9P6-F1
#
_entry.id   AF-A0AAV1I9P6-F1
#
_cell.length_a   1.000
_cell.length_b   1.000
_cell.length_c   1.000
_cell.angle_alpha   90.00
_cell.angle_beta   90.00
_cell.angle_gamma   90.00
#
_symmetry.space_group_name_H-M   'P 1'
#
loop_
_entity.id
_entity.type
_entity.pdbx_description
1 polymer ?
#
loop_
_entity_poly.entity_id
_entity_poly.type
_entity_poly.pdbx_seq_one_letter_code
_entity_poly.pdbx_strand_id
1 'polypeptide(L)'
;MKKTNWRVPAADRSLSTFVEALIGLKIVVELNNDAIARGVLESSDGGMNLTLTEASLQPLQGEAQSMTFLFVKGASIRYIHFPSAVKPETRVEVRRKQILGARRQHLSSLDQQQRLQKGVDGTLKSTSDPEAGMATSE
;
A
#
# COMPACT_ATOMS: atom_id res chain seq x y z
N MET A 1 27.62 -11.56 -18.65
CA MET A 1 26.25 -11.10 -18.33
C MET A 1 26.10 -11.11 -16.80
N LYS A 2 25.88 -9.95 -16.16
CA LYS A 2 25.74 -9.87 -14.70
C LYS A 2 24.34 -10.39 -14.33
N LYS A 3 24.26 -11.55 -13.66
CA LYS A 3 22.99 -12.05 -13.12
C LYS A 3 22.56 -11.10 -12.00
N THR A 4 21.63 -10.21 -12.28
CA THR A 4 21.03 -9.37 -11.23
C THR A 4 20.17 -10.29 -10.36
N ASN A 5 20.66 -10.59 -9.16
CA ASN A 5 19.86 -11.32 -8.15
C ASN A 5 18.67 -10.43 -7.78
N TRP A 6 17.53 -10.62 -8.46
CA TRP A 6 16.27 -10.01 -8.09
C TRP A 6 15.82 -10.63 -6.76
N ARG A 7 16.32 -10.06 -5.67
CA ARG A 7 15.89 -10.39 -4.32
C ARG A 7 14.49 -9.85 -4.16
N VAL A 8 13.50 -10.76 -4.08
CA VAL A 8 12.16 -10.46 -3.57
C VAL A 8 12.31 -9.60 -2.30
N PRO A 9 11.65 -8.43 -2.19
CA PRO A 9 11.72 -7.59 -1.00
C PRO A 9 11.48 -8.40 0.27
N ALA A 10 12.13 -8.05 1.38
CA ALA A 10 12.01 -8.84 2.62
C ALA A 10 10.55 -8.98 3.09
N ALA A 11 9.73 -7.93 2.87
CA ALA A 11 8.30 -7.92 3.17
C ALA A 11 7.47 -8.93 2.36
N ASP A 12 7.95 -9.36 1.19
CA ASP A 12 7.28 -10.32 0.30
C ASP A 12 7.72 -11.78 0.59
N ARG A 13 8.61 -11.99 1.56
CA ARG A 13 9.17 -13.29 1.95
C ARG A 13 8.55 -13.89 3.22
N SER A 14 7.70 -13.15 3.91
CA SER A 14 7.04 -13.58 5.14
C SER A 14 5.58 -13.98 4.89
N LEU A 15 5.02 -14.73 5.84
CA LEU A 15 3.58 -15.04 5.84
C LEU A 15 2.70 -13.80 6.05
N SER A 16 3.26 -12.66 6.49
CA SER A 16 2.52 -11.39 6.55
C SER A 16 1.94 -10.98 5.18
N THR A 17 2.58 -11.35 4.07
CA THR A 17 2.02 -11.11 2.72
C THR A 17 0.70 -11.86 2.51
N PHE A 18 0.53 -13.04 3.12
CA PHE A 18 -0.74 -13.74 3.07
C PHE A 18 -1.81 -13.04 3.89
N VAL A 19 -1.46 -12.52 5.07
CA VAL A 19 -2.40 -11.73 5.90
C VAL A 19 -2.84 -10.46 5.17
N GLU A 20 -1.92 -9.73 4.53
CA GLU A 20 -2.29 -8.61 3.65
C GLU A 20 -3.20 -9.04 2.50
N ALA A 21 -2.97 -10.24 1.96
CA ALA A 21 -3.83 -10.80 0.93
C ALA A 21 -5.23 -11.16 1.46
N LEU A 22 -5.54 -11.05 2.76
CA LEU A 22 -6.88 -11.21 3.31
C LEU A 22 -7.65 -9.88 3.46
N ILE A 23 -7.05 -8.73 3.11
CA ILE A 23 -7.73 -7.43 3.19
C ILE A 23 -9.06 -7.47 2.44
N GLY A 24 -10.08 -6.86 3.04
CA GLY A 24 -11.47 -6.82 2.61
C GLY A 24 -12.29 -8.05 2.98
N LEU A 25 -11.72 -9.05 3.66
CA LEU A 25 -12.44 -10.25 4.09
C LEU A 25 -12.81 -10.19 5.57
N LYS A 26 -13.95 -10.80 5.90
CA LYS A 26 -14.32 -11.07 7.28
C LYS A 26 -13.44 -12.19 7.85
N ILE A 27 -12.74 -11.90 8.92
CA ILE A 27 -11.82 -12.83 9.59
C ILE A 27 -12.18 -12.98 11.07
N VAL A 28 -11.66 -14.04 11.69
CA VAL A 28 -11.69 -14.25 13.13
C VAL A 28 -10.26 -14.35 13.62
N VAL A 29 -9.91 -13.63 14.68
CA VAL A 29 -8.57 -13.56 15.24
C VAL A 29 -8.63 -14.04 16.67
N GLU A 30 -7.92 -15.12 16.97
CA GLU A 30 -7.71 -15.58 18.34
C GLU A 30 -6.48 -14.91 18.92
N LEU A 31 -6.63 -14.33 20.10
CA LEU A 31 -5.57 -13.65 20.83
C LEU A 31 -4.92 -14.57 21.86
N ASN A 32 -3.70 -14.22 22.28
CA ASN A 32 -2.91 -14.98 23.25
C ASN A 32 -3.54 -15.07 24.64
N ASN A 33 -4.53 -14.23 24.94
CA ASN A 33 -5.31 -14.24 26.17
C ASN A 33 -6.70 -14.89 25.99
N ASP A 34 -6.87 -15.71 24.94
CA ASP A 34 -8.10 -16.43 24.59
C ASP A 34 -9.29 -15.54 24.24
N ALA A 35 -9.07 -14.22 24.09
CA ALA A 35 -10.07 -13.34 23.51
C ALA A 35 -10.18 -13.56 21.99
N ILE A 36 -11.38 -13.37 21.46
CA ILE A 36 -11.68 -13.55 20.05
C ILE A 36 -12.14 -12.22 19.45
N ALA A 37 -11.37 -11.72 18.49
CA ALA A 37 -11.76 -10.59 17.66
C ALA A 37 -12.38 -11.09 16.35
N ARG A 38 -13.44 -10.43 15.87
CA ARG A 38 -14.06 -10.69 14.57
C ARG A 38 -14.24 -9.37 13.86
N GLY A 39 -14.13 -9.34 12.54
CA GLY A 39 -14.36 -8.11 11.76
C GLY A 39 -13.87 -8.26 10.32
N VAL A 40 -14.04 -7.20 9.53
CA VAL A 40 -13.50 -7.11 8.17
C VAL A 40 -12.08 -6.56 8.26
N LEU A 41 -11.11 -7.26 7.68
CA LEU A 41 -9.72 -6.80 7.68
C LEU A 41 -9.56 -5.58 6.76
N GLU A 42 -9.30 -4.42 7.34
CA GLU A 42 -9.07 -3.18 6.59
C GLU A 42 -7.59 -3.02 6.22
N SER A 43 -6.68 -3.27 7.17
CA SER A 43 -5.24 -3.19 6.92
C SER A 43 -4.43 -4.17 7.78
N SER A 44 -3.28 -4.56 7.26
CA SER A 44 -2.25 -5.34 7.96
C SER A 44 -0.88 -4.75 7.64
N ASP A 45 0.02 -4.69 8.61
CA ASP A 45 1.42 -4.32 8.39
C ASP A 45 2.37 -5.53 8.44
N GLY A 46 3.67 -5.28 8.24
CA GLY A 46 4.70 -6.32 8.29
C GLY A 46 4.90 -6.95 9.67
N GLY A 47 4.40 -6.32 10.74
CA GLY A 47 4.38 -6.84 12.10
C GLY A 47 3.10 -7.63 12.42
N MET A 48 2.22 -7.84 11.44
CA MET A 48 0.88 -8.41 11.59
C MET A 48 -0.01 -7.59 12.54
N ASN A 49 0.23 -6.29 12.70
CA ASN A 49 -0.76 -5.44 13.34
C ASN A 49 -1.94 -5.27 12.40
N LEU A 50 -3.15 -5.50 12.90
CA LEU A 50 -4.38 -5.51 12.12
C LEU A 50 -5.28 -4.36 12.50
N THR A 51 -5.93 -3.77 11.50
CA THR A 51 -7.10 -2.91 11.70
C THR A 51 -8.32 -3.65 11.18
N LEU A 52 -9.31 -3.87 12.05
CA LEU A 52 -10.58 -4.48 11.71
C LEU A 52 -11.69 -3.44 11.75
N THR A 53 -12.59 -3.50 10.77
CA THR A 53 -13.84 -2.73 10.74
C THR A 53 -15.05 -3.63 11.00
N GLU A 54 -16.17 -3.03 11.40
CA GLU A 54 -17.40 -3.76 11.77
C GLU A 54 -17.10 -4.90 12.76
N ALA A 55 -16.33 -4.55 13.78
CA ALA A 55 -15.63 -5.51 14.61
C ALA A 55 -16.40 -5.85 15.89
N SER A 56 -16.13 -7.03 16.42
CA SER A 56 -16.55 -7.45 17.75
C SER A 56 -15.39 -8.08 18.51
N LEU A 57 -15.20 -7.72 19.76
CA LEU A 57 -14.24 -8.34 20.67
C LEU A 57 -14.99 -9.11 21.75
N GLN A 58 -14.73 -10.41 21.82
CA GLN A 58 -15.24 -11.31 22.87
C GLN A 58 -14.08 -11.66 23.79
N PRO A 59 -14.04 -11.15 25.03
CA PRO A 59 -13.06 -11.59 26.02
C PRO A 59 -13.33 -13.04 26.45
N LEU A 60 -12.35 -13.67 27.10
CA LEU A 60 -12.51 -15.00 27.69
C LEU A 60 -13.67 -15.05 28.71
N GLN A 61 -13.85 -13.97 29.47
CA GLN A 61 -14.95 -13.80 30.41
C GLN A 61 -15.67 -12.47 30.15
N GLY A 62 -17.00 -12.51 30.10
CA GLY A 62 -17.84 -11.35 29.84
C GLY A 62 -18.48 -11.37 28.46
N GLU A 63 -19.16 -10.27 28.11
CA GLU A 63 -19.95 -10.16 26.89
C GLU A 63 -19.14 -9.63 25.71
N ALA A 64 -19.59 -9.96 24.50
CA ALA A 64 -19.04 -9.40 23.27
C ALA A 64 -19.31 -7.90 23.18
N GLN A 65 -18.28 -7.13 22.81
CA GLN A 65 -18.39 -5.70 22.56
C GLN A 65 -18.25 -5.43 21.06
N SER A 66 -19.23 -4.75 20.47
CA SER A 66 -19.19 -4.31 19.07
C SER A 66 -18.54 -2.94 18.96
N MET A 67 -17.75 -2.73 17.91
CA MET A 67 -17.03 -1.48 17.65
C MET A 67 -16.83 -1.25 16.16
N THR A 68 -16.85 0.00 15.74
CA THR A 68 -16.64 0.35 14.32
C THR A 68 -15.22 0.02 13.86
N PHE A 69 -14.23 0.25 14.73
CA PHE A 69 -12.81 0.00 14.47
C PHE A 69 -12.18 -0.73 15.65
N LEU A 70 -11.36 -1.74 15.37
CA LEU A 70 -10.56 -2.48 16.34
C LEU A 70 -9.13 -2.63 15.83
N PHE A 71 -8.17 -2.14 16.61
CA PHE A 71 -6.75 -2.36 16.36
C PHE A 71 -6.23 -3.54 17.18
N VAL A 72 -5.60 -4.51 16.50
CA VAL A 72 -5.03 -5.70 17.12
C VAL A 72 -3.52 -5.70 16.92
N LYS A 73 -2.76 -5.76 18.02
CA LYS A 73 -1.30 -5.85 17.96
C LYS A 73 -0.88 -7.24 17.50
N GLY A 74 0.00 -7.32 16.50
CA GLY A 74 0.43 -8.60 15.93
C GLY A 74 1.05 -9.56 16.94
N ALA A 75 1.80 -9.03 17.92
CA ALA A 75 2.38 -9.83 19.01
C ALA A 75 1.33 -10.48 19.95
N SER A 76 0.08 -10.04 19.90
CA SER A 76 -1.01 -10.63 20.68
C SER A 76 -1.80 -11.69 19.92
N ILE A 77 -1.55 -11.87 18.61
CA ILE A 77 -2.28 -12.79 17.76
C ILE A 77 -1.73 -14.21 17.92
N ARG A 78 -2.63 -15.16 18.14
CA ARG A 78 -2.34 -16.59 18.13
C ARG A 78 -2.72 -17.22 16.80
N TYR A 79 -3.96 -17.02 16.35
CA TYR A 79 -4.46 -17.56 15.09
C TYR A 79 -5.29 -16.55 14.32
N ILE A 80 -5.26 -16.66 13.00
CA ILE A 80 -6.14 -15.93 12.08
C ILE A 80 -6.92 -16.97 11.29
N HIS A 81 -8.23 -16.99 11.49
CA HIS A 81 -9.18 -17.77 10.72
C HIS A 81 -9.73 -16.92 9.59
N PHE A 82 -9.82 -17.53 8.42
CA PHE A 82 -10.34 -16.90 7.20
C PHE A 82 -11.37 -17.83 6.54
N PRO A 83 -12.23 -17.31 5.64
CA PRO A 83 -13.27 -18.13 5.02
C PRO A 83 -12.69 -19.33 4.25
N SER A 84 -13.28 -20.51 4.42
CA SER A 84 -12.79 -21.77 3.81
C SER A 84 -12.77 -21.78 2.28
N ALA A 85 -13.60 -20.96 1.64
CA ALA A 85 -13.61 -20.78 0.19
C ALA A 85 -12.36 -20.09 -0.35
N VAL A 86 -11.58 -19.44 0.52
CA VAL A 86 -10.37 -18.71 0.13
C VAL A 86 -9.22 -19.69 -0.07
N LYS A 87 -8.66 -19.67 -1.28
CA LYS A 87 -7.43 -20.40 -1.62
C LYS A 87 -6.20 -19.52 -1.36
N PRO A 88 -5.35 -19.85 -0.38
CA PRO A 88 -4.21 -19.02 0.00
C PRO A 88 -3.26 -18.70 -1.16
N GLU A 89 -2.93 -19.71 -1.96
CA GLU A 89 -2.04 -19.61 -3.11
C GLU A 89 -2.54 -18.59 -4.14
N THR A 90 -3.85 -18.57 -4.39
CA THR A 90 -4.45 -17.65 -5.36
C THR A 90 -4.44 -16.23 -4.82
N ARG A 91 -4.77 -16.03 -3.53
CA ARG A 91 -4.80 -14.71 -2.91
C ARG A 91 -3.41 -14.06 -2.87
N VAL A 92 -2.39 -14.82 -2.46
CA VAL A 92 -1.01 -14.33 -2.41
C VAL A 92 -0.52 -13.92 -3.79
N GLU A 93 -0.82 -14.72 -4.83
CA GLU A 93 -0.39 -14.41 -6.19
C GLU A 93 -1.08 -13.14 -6.73
N VAL A 94 -2.39 -12.98 -6.50
CA VAL A 94 -3.12 -11.76 -6.86
C VAL A 94 -2.50 -10.54 -6.17
N ARG A 95 -2.24 -10.64 -4.86
CA ARG A 95 -1.64 -9.55 -4.08
C ARG A 95 -0.24 -9.18 -4.58
N ARG A 96 0.61 -10.16 -4.88
CA ARG A 96 1.94 -9.94 -5.46
C ARG A 96 1.87 -9.22 -6.81
N LYS A 97 0.95 -9.63 -7.69
CA LYS A 97 0.74 -8.94 -8.98
C LYS A 97 0.33 -7.49 -8.79
N GLN A 98 -0.55 -7.20 -7.84
CA GLN A 98 -0.96 -5.83 -7.52
C GLN A 98 0.22 -4.98 -7.02
N ILE A 99 1.02 -5.51 -6.07
CA ILE A 99 2.20 -4.81 -5.54
C ILE A 99 3.22 -4.52 -6.64
N LEU A 100 3.54 -5.52 -7.48
CA LEU A 100 4.49 -5.36 -8.59
C LEU A 100 3.97 -4.36 -9.64
N GLY A 101 2.67 -4.40 -9.94
CA GLY A 101 2.01 -3.46 -10.85
C GLY A 101 2.08 -2.02 -10.35
N ALA A 102 1.69 -1.79 -9.09
CA ALA A 102 1.76 -0.49 -8.45
C ALA A 102 3.20 0.06 -8.41
N ARG A 103 4.18 -0.80 -8.09
CA ARG A 103 5.60 -0.40 -8.09
C ARG A 103 6.08 0.01 -9.49
N ARG A 104 5.69 -0.72 -10.53
CA ARG A 104 6.03 -0.38 -11.92
C ARG A 104 5.46 0.98 -12.30
N GLN A 105 4.19 1.22 -12.00
CA GLN A 105 3.51 2.49 -12.28
C GLN A 105 4.16 3.65 -11.54
N HIS A 106 4.50 3.47 -10.26
CA HIS A 106 5.19 4.48 -9.48
C HIS A 106 6.56 4.85 -10.08
N LEU A 107 7.38 3.84 -10.44
CA LEU A 107 8.67 4.08 -11.08
C LEU A 107 8.54 4.83 -12.41
N SER A 108 7.54 4.49 -13.25
CA SER A 108 7.30 5.22 -14.50
C SER A 108 6.85 6.67 -14.25
N SER A 109 6.05 6.93 -13.21
CA SER A 109 5.61 8.28 -12.88
C SER A 109 6.78 9.17 -12.41
N LEU A 110 7.73 8.59 -11.66
CA LEU A 110 8.93 9.29 -11.23
C LEU A 110 9.83 9.66 -12.41
N ASP A 111 10.03 8.74 -13.37
CA ASP A 111 10.80 9.01 -14.59
C ASP A 111 10.17 10.14 -15.42
N GLN A 112 8.84 10.11 -15.58
CA GLN A 112 8.10 11.16 -16.29
C GLN A 112 8.24 12.53 -15.60
N GLN A 113 8.10 12.59 -14.28
CA GLN A 113 8.29 13.83 -13.51
C GLN A 113 9.72 14.38 -13.64
N GLN A 114 10.72 13.50 -13.59
CA GLN A 114 12.12 13.90 -13.70
C GLN A 114 12.48 14.43 -15.09
N ARG A 115 11.81 13.94 -16.14
CA ARG A 115 11.95 14.46 -17.52
C ARG A 115 11.31 15.84 -17.68
N LEU A 116 10.16 16.10 -17.04
CA LEU A 116 9.51 17.42 -17.06
C LEU A 116 10.36 18.50 -16.38
N GLN A 117 11.05 18.17 -15.28
CA GLN A 117 11.93 19.12 -14.59
C GLN A 117 13.19 19.48 -15.38
N LYS A 118 13.70 18.60 -16.26
CA LYS A 118 14.87 18.86 -17.10
C LYS A 118 14.56 19.61 -18.41
N GLY A 119 13.29 19.92 -18.68
CA GLY A 119 12.84 20.56 -19.92
C GLY A 119 12.57 22.07 -19.84
N VAL A 120 12.80 22.72 -18.69
CA VAL A 120 12.55 24.15 -18.47
C VAL A 120 13.88 24.90 -18.38
N ASP A 121 14.68 24.88 -19.44
CA ASP A 121 15.87 25.76 -19.58
C ASP A 121 16.05 26.23 -21.04
N GLY A 122 14.98 26.25 -21.83
CA GLY A 122 15.04 26.54 -23.26
C GLY A 122 14.05 27.60 -23.71
N THR A 123 14.58 28.82 -23.93
CA THR A 123 14.14 29.79 -24.94
C THR A 123 13.16 30.89 -24.51
N LEU A 124 13.68 31.93 -23.85
CA LEU A 124 13.24 33.31 -24.13
C LEU A 124 13.94 33.72 -25.44
N LYS A 125 13.23 33.62 -26.57
CA LYS A 125 13.67 34.22 -27.84
C LYS A 125 13.68 35.73 -27.65
N SER A 126 14.87 36.32 -27.76
CA SER A 126 15.07 37.74 -28.04
C SER A 126 14.29 38.12 -29.30
N THR A 127 13.23 38.92 -29.16
CA THR A 127 12.63 39.63 -30.29
C THR A 127 13.45 40.90 -30.51
N SER A 128 14.43 40.80 -31.40
CA SER A 128 15.00 41.96 -32.08
C SER A 128 14.02 42.37 -33.18
N ASP A 129 13.30 43.47 -32.99
CA ASP A 129 12.52 44.10 -34.05
C ASP A 129 13.39 45.18 -34.74
N PRO A 130 13.51 45.18 -36.08
CA PRO A 130 14.05 46.30 -36.84
C PRO A 130 12.94 47.24 -37.36
N GLU A 131 13.31 48.52 -37.49
CA GLU A 131 12.65 49.62 -38.25
C GLU A 131 11.31 50.21 -37.77
N ALA A 132 11.34 51.50 -37.39
CA ALA A 132 10.82 52.62 -38.20
C ALA A 132 11.06 53.96 -37.48
N GLY A 133 11.40 55.01 -38.24
CA GLY A 133 11.90 56.29 -37.72
C GLY A 133 10.86 57.28 -37.21
N MET A 134 11.34 58.36 -36.58
CA MET A 134 11.02 59.77 -36.89
C MET A 134 11.57 60.72 -35.81
N ALA A 135 12.43 61.64 -36.26
CA ALA A 135 12.58 63.07 -35.90
C ALA A 135 12.36 63.59 -34.46
N THR A 136 13.37 64.32 -33.96
CA THR A 136 13.32 65.70 -33.35
C THR A 136 14.77 66.14 -33.06
N SER A 137 15.36 67.08 -33.80
CA SER A 137 15.52 68.53 -33.49
C SER A 137 16.33 68.85 -32.24
N GLU A 138 17.57 69.32 -32.40
CA GLU A 138 18.07 70.70 -32.17
C GLU A 138 19.54 70.83 -32.62
#